data_AF-A0AAU0KW28-F1
#
_entry.id   AF-A0AAU0KW28-F1
#
_cell.length_a   1.000
_cell.length_b   1.000
_cell.length_c   1.000
_cell.angle_alpha   90.00
_cell.angle_beta   90.00
_cell.angle_gamma   90.00
#
_symmetry.space_group_name_H-M   'P 1'
#
loop_
_entity.id
_entity.type
_entity.pdbx_description
1 polymer ?
#
loop_
_entity_poly.entity_id
_entity_poly.type
_entity_poly.pdbx_seq_one_letter_code
_entity_poly.pdbx_strand_id
1 'polypeptide(L)'
;MKKAVVINQSEVKRLLKYCPESGLFTWAIKPSAGVDCGNVAGTKNTQGYISILIKRKSYKAHRLAWLYMTGHIPNWVDHVNGVRDDNRWVNLRECTPQQNAINAKLRKDSSSGVKGVYWHATTKKWTAQANCKGKRVHLGRFSSIEEAIIAREKYVKDNFDLRFYREN
;
A
#
# COMPACT_ATOMS: atom_id res chain seq x y z
N MET A 1 -12.67 -31.88 6.76
CA MET A 1 -12.00 -30.74 6.08
C MET A 1 -10.91 -30.20 7.01
N LYS A 2 -9.62 -30.20 6.63
CA LYS A 2 -8.55 -29.64 7.47
C LYS A 2 -8.72 -28.12 7.53
N LYS A 3 -9.06 -27.56 8.70
CA LYS A 3 -9.07 -26.10 8.92
C LYS A 3 -7.72 -25.55 8.45
N ALA A 4 -7.74 -24.59 7.53
CA ALA A 4 -6.53 -23.87 7.15
C ALA A 4 -5.97 -23.21 8.42
N VAL A 5 -4.79 -23.67 8.87
CA VAL A 5 -4.12 -23.09 10.04
C VAL A 5 -3.71 -21.68 9.66
N VAL A 6 -4.47 -20.70 10.15
CA VAL A 6 -4.10 -19.28 10.06
C VAL A 6 -2.88 -19.07 10.94
N ILE A 7 -1.83 -18.47 10.38
CA ILE A 7 -0.63 -18.14 11.16
C ILE A 7 -0.97 -17.11 12.24
N ASN A 8 -0.52 -17.35 13.47
CA ASN A 8 -0.72 -16.45 14.59
C ASN A 8 0.62 -15.79 14.99
N GLN A 9 0.55 -14.79 15.87
CA GLN A 9 1.73 -14.02 16.26
C GLN A 9 2.84 -14.87 16.89
N SER A 10 2.49 -15.78 17.81
CA SER A 10 3.45 -16.66 18.48
C SER A 10 4.21 -17.54 17.48
N GLU A 11 3.50 -18.06 16.48
CA GLU A 11 4.10 -18.84 15.40
C GLU A 11 5.06 -17.98 14.56
N VAL A 12 4.68 -16.75 14.18
CA VAL A 12 5.58 -15.85 13.45
C VAL A 12 6.82 -15.55 14.28
N LYS A 13 6.67 -15.20 15.56
CA LYS A 13 7.80 -14.90 16.46
C LYS A 13 8.71 -16.10 16.70
N ARG A 14 8.17 -17.32 16.66
CA ARG A 14 8.97 -18.54 16.74
C ARG A 14 9.78 -18.79 15.47
N LEU A 15 9.19 -18.53 14.30
CA LEU A 15 9.81 -18.85 13.01
C LEU A 15 10.75 -17.75 12.49
N LEU A 16 10.46 -16.49 12.82
CA LEU A 16 11.08 -15.32 12.23
C LEU A 16 11.46 -14.29 13.29
N LYS A 17 12.53 -13.55 13.05
CA LYS A 17 12.88 -12.31 13.75
C LYS A 17 12.62 -11.14 12.82
N TYR A 18 11.98 -10.10 13.34
CA TYR A 18 11.70 -8.86 12.62
C TYR A 18 12.47 -7.71 13.26
N CYS A 19 13.14 -6.90 12.45
CA CYS A 19 13.77 -5.66 12.89
C CYS A 19 12.91 -4.47 12.43
N PRO A 20 12.23 -3.75 13.34
CA PRO A 20 11.37 -2.61 13.00
C PRO A 20 12.08 -1.49 12.24
N GLU A 21 13.36 -1.28 12.50
CA GLU A 21 14.19 -0.19 11.98
C GLU A 21 14.64 -0.45 10.54
N SER A 22 14.94 -1.70 10.20
CA SER A 22 15.34 -2.11 8.84
C SER A 22 14.17 -2.64 8.01
N GLY A 23 13.11 -3.12 8.66
CA GLY A 23 11.99 -3.78 8.00
C GLY A 23 12.28 -5.20 7.54
N LEU A 24 13.45 -5.75 7.87
CA LEU A 24 13.86 -7.08 7.44
C LEU A 24 13.34 -8.16 8.37
N PHE A 25 12.98 -9.29 7.78
CA PHE A 25 12.77 -10.54 8.47
C PHE A 25 13.98 -11.44 8.30
N THR A 26 14.38 -12.15 9.34
CA THR A 26 15.36 -13.23 9.28
C THR A 26 14.79 -14.52 9.87
N TRP A 27 15.27 -15.67 9.40
CA TRP A 27 14.83 -16.97 9.90
C TRP A 27 15.37 -17.22 11.32
N ALA A 28 14.47 -17.43 12.28
CA ALA A 28 14.85 -17.79 13.66
C ALA A 28 15.14 -19.29 13.80
N ILE A 29 14.52 -20.10 12.92
CA ILE A 29 14.76 -21.54 12.81
C ILE A 29 14.97 -21.90 11.35
N LYS A 30 15.58 -23.06 11.10
CA LYS A 30 15.78 -23.61 9.76
C LYS A 30 14.43 -23.94 9.10
N PRO A 31 14.02 -23.25 8.02
CA PRO A 31 12.72 -23.49 7.39
C PRO A 31 12.75 -24.64 6.37
N SER A 32 13.93 -24.93 5.80
CA SER A 32 14.16 -25.98 4.81
C SER A 32 15.65 -26.36 4.80
N ALA A 33 16.01 -27.46 4.14
CA ALA A 33 17.40 -27.93 4.11
C ALA A 33 18.39 -26.91 3.55
N GLY A 34 17.97 -26.10 2.57
CA GLY A 34 18.81 -25.13 1.85
C GLY A 34 18.78 -23.69 2.39
N VAL A 35 18.23 -23.45 3.58
CA VAL A 35 18.19 -22.11 4.19
C VAL A 35 18.64 -22.22 5.64
N ASP A 36 19.54 -21.34 6.06
CA ASP A 36 20.08 -21.34 7.41
C ASP A 36 19.44 -20.29 8.32
N CYS A 37 19.55 -20.52 9.63
CA CYS A 37 19.13 -19.56 10.63
C CYS A 37 19.91 -18.24 10.43
N GLY A 38 19.21 -17.11 10.59
CA GLY A 38 19.75 -15.76 10.41
C GLY A 38 19.70 -15.23 8.97
N ASN A 39 19.46 -16.08 7.96
CA ASN A 39 19.29 -15.58 6.58
C ASN A 39 18.04 -14.70 6.47
N VAL A 40 18.11 -13.69 5.59
CA VAL A 40 16.96 -12.83 5.27
C VAL A 40 15.84 -13.67 4.68
N ALA A 41 14.65 -13.49 5.24
CA ALA A 41 13.46 -14.24 4.86
C ALA A 41 12.68 -13.51 3.77
N GLY A 42 12.28 -14.28 2.77
CA GLY A 42 11.41 -13.83 1.68
C GLY A 42 12.15 -13.29 0.47
N THR A 43 11.38 -13.11 -0.60
CA THR A 43 11.88 -12.61 -1.89
C THR A 43 10.93 -11.59 -2.46
N LYS A 44 11.45 -10.68 -3.28
CA LYS A 44 10.64 -9.68 -4.00
C LYS A 44 9.85 -10.38 -5.09
N ASN A 45 8.53 -10.19 -5.09
CA ASN A 45 7.65 -10.72 -6.13
C ASN A 45 7.58 -9.77 -7.35
N THR A 46 6.88 -10.18 -8.40
CA THR A 46 6.69 -9.38 -9.64
C THR A 46 5.96 -8.06 -9.42
N GLN A 47 5.20 -7.93 -8.32
CA GLN A 47 4.53 -6.69 -7.91
C GLN A 47 5.42 -5.80 -7.04
N GLY A 48 6.64 -6.21 -6.72
CA GLY A 48 7.59 -5.45 -5.88
C GLY A 48 7.42 -5.63 -4.37
N TYR A 49 6.51 -6.47 -3.90
CA TYR A 49 6.39 -6.78 -2.47
C TYR A 49 7.35 -7.88 -2.06
N ILE A 50 7.87 -7.84 -0.83
CA ILE A 50 8.55 -8.99 -0.23
C ILE A 50 7.51 -10.00 0.25
N SER A 51 7.66 -11.24 -0.18
CA SER A 51 6.81 -12.38 0.20
C SER A 51 7.63 -13.46 0.90
N ILE A 52 7.13 -13.97 2.02
CA ILE A 52 7.76 -15.02 2.83
C ILE A 52 6.91 -16.28 2.77
N LEU A 53 7.50 -17.40 2.40
CA LEU A 53 6.83 -18.70 2.35
C LEU A 53 6.91 -19.38 3.73
N ILE A 54 5.78 -19.57 4.38
CA ILE A 54 5.68 -20.26 5.68
C ILE A 54 4.67 -21.40 5.56
N LYS A 55 5.07 -22.63 5.87
CA LYS A 55 4.22 -23.83 5.81
C LYS A 55 3.43 -23.93 4.49
N ARG A 56 4.13 -23.76 3.35
CA ARG A 56 3.58 -23.80 1.98
C ARG A 56 2.60 -22.67 1.63
N LYS A 57 2.45 -21.65 2.47
CA LYS A 57 1.64 -20.47 2.19
C LYS A 57 2.50 -19.21 2.14
N SER A 58 2.31 -18.41 1.10
CA SER A 58 3.04 -17.15 0.90
C SER A 58 2.33 -16.03 1.65
N TYR A 59 3.09 -15.25 2.43
CA TYR A 59 2.61 -14.11 3.20
C TYR A 59 3.42 -12.86 2.84
N LYS A 60 2.75 -11.71 2.70
CA LYS A 60 3.45 -10.44 2.44
C LYS A 60 4.16 -9.95 3.71
N ALA A 61 5.41 -9.52 3.58
CA ALA A 61 6.25 -9.11 4.71
C ALA A 61 5.62 -7.98 5.54
N HIS A 62 5.10 -6.92 4.92
CA HIS A 62 4.43 -5.84 5.66
C HIS A 62 3.23 -6.31 6.51
N ARG A 63 2.50 -7.35 6.08
CA ARG A 63 1.39 -7.92 6.87
C ARG A 63 1.91 -8.76 8.03
N LEU A 64 3.00 -9.51 7.80
CA LEU A 64 3.68 -10.23 8.87
C LEU A 64 4.31 -9.28 9.89
N ALA A 65 4.82 -8.12 9.47
CA ALA A 65 5.35 -7.08 10.37
C ALA A 65 4.24 -6.57 11.30
N TRP A 66 3.06 -6.29 10.76
CA TRP A 66 1.89 -5.92 11.56
C TRP A 66 1.48 -7.02 12.55
N LEU A 67 1.40 -8.28 12.10
CA LEU A 67 1.12 -9.41 12.99
C LEU A 67 2.17 -9.54 14.09
N TYR A 68 3.44 -9.39 13.74
CA TYR A 68 4.57 -9.50 14.66
C TYR A 68 4.49 -8.44 15.77
N MET A 69 4.22 -7.19 15.40
CA MET A 69 4.21 -6.06 16.33
C MET A 69 2.92 -6.00 17.17
N THR A 70 1.75 -6.29 16.58
CA THR A 70 0.45 -5.95 17.21
C THR A 70 -0.43 -7.15 17.53
N GLY A 71 -0.06 -8.35 17.08
CA GLY A 71 -0.83 -9.57 17.33
C GLY A 71 -2.00 -9.80 16.39
N HIS A 72 -2.34 -8.86 15.51
CA HIS A 72 -3.38 -9.02 14.50
C HIS A 72 -2.93 -8.47 13.14
N ILE A 73 -3.69 -8.81 12.09
CA ILE A 73 -3.45 -8.30 10.74
C ILE A 73 -4.63 -7.44 10.33
N PRO A 74 -4.44 -6.12 10.12
CA PRO A 74 -5.46 -5.26 9.55
C PRO A 74 -5.93 -5.74 8.17
N ASN A 75 -7.11 -5.30 7.76
CA ASN A 75 -7.60 -5.59 6.41
C ASN A 75 -6.65 -5.03 5.35
N TRP A 76 -6.17 -3.79 5.53
CA TRP A 76 -5.23 -3.13 4.64
C TRP A 76 -4.08 -2.50 5.41
N VAL A 77 -2.89 -2.67 4.87
CA VAL A 77 -1.65 -2.07 5.35
C VAL A 77 -1.01 -1.37 4.16
N ASP A 78 -0.71 -0.09 4.32
CA ASP A 78 -0.14 0.77 3.30
C ASP A 78 1.28 1.20 3.69
N HIS A 79 2.12 1.41 2.68
CA HIS A 79 3.49 1.90 2.83
C HIS A 79 3.49 3.42 2.72
N VAL A 80 3.84 4.15 3.78
CA VAL A 80 3.77 5.63 3.80
C VAL A 80 4.48 6.26 2.60
N ASN A 81 5.68 5.78 2.26
CA ASN A 81 6.47 6.26 1.11
C ASN A 81 6.11 5.63 -0.24
N GLY A 82 5.19 4.66 -0.29
CA GLY A 82 4.81 3.93 -1.51
C GLY A 82 5.83 2.91 -2.03
N VAL A 83 6.94 2.71 -1.32
CA VAL A 83 7.98 1.72 -1.63
C VAL A 83 7.61 0.38 -1.01
N ARG A 84 7.26 -0.60 -1.87
CA ARG A 84 6.58 -1.85 -1.48
C ARG A 84 7.44 -2.86 -0.73
N ASP A 85 8.76 -2.73 -0.83
CA ASP A 85 9.76 -3.56 -0.16
C ASP A 85 10.36 -2.91 1.09
N ASP A 86 10.06 -1.63 1.34
CA ASP A 86 10.43 -0.94 2.57
C ASP A 86 9.44 -1.27 3.69
N ASN A 87 9.65 -2.41 4.35
CA ASN A 87 8.76 -2.90 5.40
C ASN A 87 9.15 -2.40 6.81
N ARG A 88 9.85 -1.27 6.93
CA ARG A 88 10.16 -0.65 8.23
C ARG A 88 8.88 -0.30 8.97
N TRP A 89 8.83 -0.48 10.29
CA TRP A 89 7.62 -0.27 11.08
C TRP A 89 7.08 1.16 10.94
N VAL A 90 7.98 2.15 10.96
CA VAL A 90 7.66 3.57 10.75
C VAL A 90 7.06 3.87 9.37
N ASN A 91 7.27 3.01 8.39
CA ASN A 91 6.76 3.15 7.03
C ASN A 91 5.44 2.38 6.81
N LEU A 92 4.94 1.63 7.80
CA LEU A 92 3.70 0.87 7.69
C LEU A 92 2.58 1.55 8.46
N ARG A 93 1.38 1.58 7.86
CA ARG A 93 0.18 2.07 8.53
C ARG A 93 -1.03 1.22 8.18
N GLU A 94 -1.94 1.09 9.13
CA GLU A 94 -3.29 0.62 8.83
C GLU A 94 -4.02 1.68 8.00
N CYS A 95 -4.77 1.23 7.00
CA CYS A 95 -5.56 2.12 6.18
C CYS A 95 -6.90 1.50 5.80
N THR A 96 -7.80 2.33 5.31
CA THR A 96 -9.04 1.90 4.67
C THR A 96 -8.79 1.63 3.18
N PRO A 97 -9.65 0.85 2.50
CA PRO A 97 -9.59 0.68 1.05
C PRO A 97 -9.56 2.00 0.30
N GLN A 98 -10.31 3.00 0.78
CA GLN A 98 -10.37 4.33 0.19
C GLN A 98 -9.02 5.07 0.31
N GLN A 99 -8.43 5.08 1.51
CA GLN A 99 -7.11 5.69 1.75
C GLN A 99 -6.01 5.04 0.88
N ASN A 100 -6.02 3.72 0.75
CA ASN A 100 -5.09 3.02 -0.14
C ASN A 100 -5.31 3.37 -1.62
N ALA A 101 -6.58 3.44 -2.07
CA ALA A 101 -6.93 3.72 -3.47
C ALA A 101 -6.55 5.14 -3.92
N ILE A 102 -6.61 6.11 -3.02
CA ILE A 102 -6.20 7.50 -3.30
C ILE A 102 -4.72 7.56 -3.70
N ASN A 103 -3.87 6.71 -3.11
CA ASN A 103 -2.44 6.62 -3.43
C ASN A 103 -2.10 5.63 -4.55
N ALA A 104 -3.10 5.02 -5.19
CA ALA A 104 -2.83 4.13 -6.31
C ALA A 104 -2.07 4.87 -7.43
N LYS A 105 -1.12 4.18 -8.07
CA LYS A 105 -0.35 4.76 -9.18
C LYS A 105 -1.26 5.33 -10.25
N LEU A 106 -0.82 6.44 -10.84
CA LEU A 106 -1.45 7.00 -12.02
C LEU A 106 -1.43 5.95 -13.16
N ARG A 107 -2.48 5.94 -13.98
CA ARG A 107 -2.49 5.08 -15.16
C ARG A 107 -1.48 5.61 -16.19
N LYS A 108 -0.86 4.71 -16.94
CA LYS A 108 0.15 5.04 -17.97
C LYS A 108 -0.39 5.94 -19.08
N ASP A 109 -1.70 5.90 -19.32
CA ASP A 109 -2.41 6.67 -20.34
C ASP A 109 -3.04 7.97 -19.78
N SER A 110 -2.60 8.43 -18.60
CA SER A 110 -3.06 9.70 -18.06
C SER A 110 -2.47 10.85 -18.87
N SER A 111 -3.35 11.65 -19.48
CA SER A 111 -2.97 12.81 -20.30
C SER A 111 -2.49 14.02 -19.51
N SER A 112 -2.77 14.09 -18.21
CA SER A 112 -2.49 15.25 -17.35
C SER A 112 -1.31 15.06 -16.41
N GLY A 113 -0.86 13.81 -16.18
CA GLY A 113 0.06 13.50 -15.08
C GLY A 113 -0.58 13.61 -13.69
N VAL A 114 -1.86 14.00 -13.58
CA VAL A 114 -2.54 14.28 -12.30
C VAL A 114 -3.81 13.45 -12.14
N LYS A 115 -3.95 12.83 -10.97
CA LYS A 115 -5.06 11.92 -10.69
C LYS A 115 -6.40 12.65 -10.61
N GLY A 116 -7.32 12.26 -11.50
CA GLY A 116 -8.66 12.84 -11.54
C GLY A 116 -8.73 14.16 -12.33
N VAL A 117 -7.66 14.55 -13.01
CA VAL A 117 -7.67 15.65 -13.99
C VAL A 117 -7.46 15.05 -15.37
N TYR A 118 -8.29 15.40 -16.34
CA TYR A 118 -8.14 14.90 -17.71
C TYR A 118 -8.76 15.86 -18.73
N TRP A 119 -8.23 15.83 -19.95
CA TRP A 119 -8.80 16.59 -21.07
C TRP A 119 -10.09 15.96 -21.58
N HIS A 120 -11.17 16.73 -21.65
CA HIS A 120 -12.44 16.28 -22.21
C HIS A 120 -12.62 16.84 -23.63
N ALA A 121 -12.34 16.00 -24.63
CA ALA A 121 -12.27 16.40 -26.04
C ALA A 121 -13.55 17.06 -26.57
N THR A 122 -14.73 16.54 -26.23
CA THR A 122 -16.01 17.06 -26.72
C THR A 122 -16.28 18.49 -26.25
N THR A 123 -15.97 18.80 -24.98
CA THR A 123 -16.19 20.15 -24.43
C THR A 123 -14.96 21.04 -24.55
N LYS A 124 -13.84 20.50 -25.04
CA LYS A 124 -12.52 21.17 -25.10
C LYS A 124 -12.14 21.85 -23.78
N LYS A 125 -12.31 21.13 -22.66
CA LYS A 125 -12.03 21.64 -21.30
C LYS A 125 -11.34 20.59 -20.45
N TRP A 126 -10.50 21.05 -19.54
CA TRP A 126 -9.90 20.23 -18.48
C TRP A 126 -10.95 19.91 -17.43
N THR A 127 -11.22 18.63 -17.20
CA THR A 127 -12.19 18.18 -16.20
C THR A 127 -11.48 17.72 -14.96
N ALA A 128 -11.89 18.24 -13.81
CA ALA A 128 -11.45 17.75 -12.50
C ALA A 128 -12.55 16.90 -11.84
N GLN A 129 -12.15 15.77 -11.29
CA GLN A 129 -13.02 14.87 -10.55
C GLN A 129 -12.26 14.21 -9.39
N ALA A 130 -12.99 13.85 -8.34
CA ALA A 130 -12.47 13.09 -7.21
C ALA A 130 -13.41 11.93 -6.87
N ASN A 131 -12.87 10.87 -6.29
CA ASN A 131 -13.69 9.81 -5.69
C ASN A 131 -13.62 9.95 -4.17
N CYS A 132 -14.74 10.30 -3.54
CA CYS A 132 -14.83 10.44 -2.08
C CYS A 132 -15.95 9.55 -1.56
N LYS A 133 -15.64 8.70 -0.56
CA LYS A 133 -16.59 7.78 0.09
C LYS A 133 -17.37 6.91 -0.92
N GLY A 134 -16.66 6.41 -1.94
CA GLY A 134 -17.23 5.57 -3.00
C GLY A 134 -18.06 6.31 -4.06
N LYS A 135 -18.22 7.64 -3.96
CA LYS A 135 -18.94 8.45 -4.93
C LYS A 135 -17.98 9.28 -5.78
N ARG A 136 -18.26 9.36 -7.08
CA ARG A 136 -17.57 10.24 -8.01
C ARG A 136 -18.14 11.65 -7.88
N VAL A 137 -17.28 12.62 -7.59
CA VAL A 137 -17.62 14.03 -7.44
C VAL A 137 -16.99 14.79 -8.61
N HIS A 138 -17.84 15.47 -9.38
CA HIS A 138 -17.41 16.38 -10.43
C HIS A 138 -17.03 17.72 -9.80
N LEU A 139 -15.79 18.15 -9.97
CA LEU A 139 -15.27 19.38 -9.37
C LEU A 139 -15.35 20.57 -10.33
N GLY A 140 -15.59 20.31 -11.61
CA GLY A 140 -15.79 21.33 -12.62
C GLY A 140 -15.07 21.03 -13.93
N ARG A 141 -15.25 21.96 -14.87
CA ARG A 141 -14.57 22.01 -16.16
C ARG A 141 -13.89 23.37 -16.31
N PHE A 142 -12.61 23.34 -16.64
CA PHE A 142 -11.72 24.50 -16.65
C PHE A 142 -11.08 24.67 -18.02
N SER A 143 -10.65 25.89 -18.31
CA SER A 143 -9.97 26.20 -19.56
C SER A 143 -8.49 25.84 -19.48
N SER A 144 -7.90 25.90 -18.28
CA SER A 144 -6.51 25.55 -17.99
C SER A 144 -6.40 24.26 -17.16
N ILE A 145 -5.28 23.56 -17.32
CA ILE A 145 -4.97 22.36 -16.53
C ILE A 145 -4.66 22.75 -15.08
N GLU A 146 -3.98 23.87 -14.87
CA GLU A 146 -3.61 24.41 -13.57
C GLU A 146 -4.86 24.70 -12.72
N GLU A 147 -5.88 25.32 -13.30
CA GLU A 147 -7.17 25.55 -12.62
C GLU A 147 -7.83 24.23 -12.17
N ALA A 148 -7.80 23.21 -13.03
CA ALA A 148 -8.34 21.90 -12.72
C ALA A 148 -7.55 21.19 -11.61
N ILE A 149 -6.22 21.35 -11.57
CA ILE A 149 -5.35 20.84 -10.52
C ILE A 149 -5.65 21.55 -9.19
N ILE A 150 -5.73 22.88 -9.18
CA ILE A 150 -6.03 23.68 -7.99
C ILE A 150 -7.40 23.29 -7.40
N ALA A 151 -8.43 23.16 -8.25
CA ALA A 151 -9.75 22.72 -7.80
C ALA A 151 -9.72 21.31 -7.20
N ARG A 152 -8.92 20.42 -7.80
CA ARG A 152 -8.73 19.05 -7.32
C ARG A 152 -8.02 19.02 -5.96
N GLU A 153 -6.94 19.76 -5.80
CA GLU A 153 -6.15 19.84 -4.57
C GLU A 153 -6.94 20.46 -3.42
N LYS A 154 -7.67 21.55 -3.69
CA LYS A 154 -8.57 22.15 -2.71
C LYS A 154 -9.57 21.12 -2.19
N TYR A 155 -10.22 20.40 -3.10
CA TYR A 155 -11.14 19.33 -2.72
C TYR A 155 -10.45 18.21 -1.91
N VAL A 156 -9.20 17.85 -2.22
CA VAL A 156 -8.43 16.89 -1.40
C VAL A 156 -8.27 17.40 0.02
N LYS A 157 -7.75 18.62 0.18
CA LYS A 157 -7.45 19.23 1.49
C LYS A 157 -8.70 19.33 2.35
N ASP A 158 -9.84 19.63 1.75
CA ASP A 158 -11.10 19.83 2.47
C ASP A 158 -11.81 18.50 2.84
N ASN A 159 -11.57 17.41 2.10
CA ASN A 159 -12.39 16.19 2.21
C ASN A 159 -11.62 14.91 2.57
N PHE A 160 -10.29 14.94 2.62
CA PHE A 160 -9.47 13.77 2.88
C PHE A 160 -8.48 14.01 4.02
N ASP A 161 -8.18 12.94 4.74
CA ASP A 161 -7.11 12.93 5.73
C ASP A 161 -5.75 13.00 5.00
N LEU A 162 -5.11 14.17 5.06
CA LEU A 162 -3.84 14.44 4.39
C LEU A 162 -2.71 13.53 4.85
N ARG A 163 -2.80 12.93 6.05
CA ARG A 163 -1.81 11.92 6.48
C ARG A 163 -1.75 10.78 5.49
N PHE A 164 -2.87 10.44 4.84
CA PHE A 164 -2.95 9.36 3.85
C PHE A 164 -2.76 9.82 2.42
N TYR A 165 -2.62 11.11 2.14
CA TYR A 165 -2.46 11.60 0.77
C TYR A 165 -0.98 11.70 0.41
N ARG A 166 -0.59 11.16 -0.75
CA ARG A 166 0.72 11.42 -1.36
C ARG A 166 0.53 12.37 -2.53
N GLU A 167 1.33 13.43 -2.56
CA GLU A 167 1.50 14.24 -3.77
C GLU A 167 2.20 13.37 -4.83
N ASN A 168 1.73 13.43 -6.08
CA ASN A 168 2.25 12.60 -7.17
C ASN A 168 3.57 13.12 -7.71
#